data_AF-E2BGM1-F1
#
_entry.id   AF-E2BGM1-F1
#
_cell.length_a   1.000
_cell.length_b   1.000
_cell.length_c   1.000
_cell.angle_alpha   90.00
_cell.angle_beta   90.00
_cell.angle_gamma   90.00
#
_symmetry.space_group_name_H-M   'P 1'
#
loop_
_entity.id
_entity.type
_entity.pdbx_description
1 polymer ?
#
loop_
_entity_poly.entity_id
_entity_poly.type
_entity_poly.pdbx_seq_one_letter_code
_entity_poly.pdbx_strand_id
1 'polypeptide(L)'
;MKQRYNTLLVLQICARRRSIFSLFSIDVPPTRFYLPLHEAIVHELEENGYDESIGYLRELLELDEEARKGAGPGTLAWKKPRLKDNKSALLHLKEGFFAFEQAKNAGDSVSMTMAFLHTATSFQTMACEWWWVAERLYRSAITNAERRPDVATPHLEKSFDLYNELGLYGEANKARIIAGVSRGQGSIDKYIDLVRRCGTAVGSKAISTLCQWKNRRNTFFTETKLCTEDSEDLDGEHIDETMSSAPSVTTITADVAKSNIDN
;
A
#
# COMPACT_ATOMS: atom_id res chain seq x y z
N MET A 1 57.15 -1.30 9.44
CA MET A 1 57.12 -2.34 8.39
C MET A 1 55.95 -3.29 8.68
N LYS A 2 54.78 -3.06 8.06
CA LYS A 2 53.69 -4.03 7.92
C LYS A 2 52.60 -3.42 7.03
N GLN A 3 51.95 -4.29 6.26
CA GLN A 3 50.68 -4.11 5.54
C GLN A 3 50.69 -3.48 4.13
N ARG A 4 51.19 -4.24 3.15
CA ARG A 4 50.70 -4.19 1.76
C ARG A 4 50.74 -5.58 1.11
N TYR A 5 49.87 -6.48 1.56
CA TYR A 5 49.57 -7.74 0.87
C TYR A 5 48.08 -8.05 1.02
N ASN A 6 47.23 -7.48 0.17
CA ASN A 6 45.92 -8.07 -0.14
C ASN A 6 45.17 -7.49 -1.36
N THR A 7 45.86 -6.84 -2.30
CA THR A 7 45.25 -6.39 -3.57
C THR A 7 45.54 -7.32 -4.75
N LEU A 8 46.61 -8.14 -4.67
CA LEU A 8 46.97 -9.07 -5.75
C LEU A 8 46.08 -10.32 -5.82
N LEU A 9 45.55 -10.79 -4.69
CA LEU A 9 44.72 -12.00 -4.66
C LEU A 9 43.30 -11.76 -5.21
N VAL A 10 42.73 -10.57 -4.97
CA VAL A 10 41.44 -10.15 -5.54
C VAL A 10 41.54 -9.95 -7.05
N LEU A 11 42.67 -9.39 -7.54
CA LEU A 11 42.91 -9.22 -8.97
C LEU A 11 43.13 -10.56 -9.71
N GLN A 12 43.72 -11.58 -9.06
CA GLN A 12 43.87 -12.92 -9.65
C GLN A 12 42.54 -13.69 -9.74
N ILE A 13 41.60 -13.49 -8.81
CA ILE A 13 40.26 -14.09 -8.88
C ILE A 13 39.43 -13.42 -10.00
N CYS A 14 39.52 -12.10 -10.18
CA CYS A 14 38.86 -11.41 -11.28
C CYS A 14 39.48 -11.74 -12.66
N ALA A 15 40.80 -11.96 -12.74
CA ALA A 15 41.47 -12.29 -14.00
C ALA A 15 41.16 -13.72 -14.48
N ARG A 16 40.90 -14.68 -13.58
CA ARG A 16 40.63 -16.08 -13.95
C ARG A 16 39.21 -16.34 -14.45
N ARG A 17 38.27 -15.42 -14.23
CA ARG A 17 36.91 -15.46 -14.83
C ARG A 17 36.84 -14.86 -16.23
N ARG A 18 37.86 -14.12 -16.68
CA ARG A 18 37.95 -13.57 -18.05
C ARG A 18 38.39 -14.58 -19.11
N SER A 19 38.84 -15.78 -18.73
CA SER A 19 39.41 -16.77 -19.65
C SER A 19 38.45 -17.86 -20.11
N ILE A 20 37.21 -17.94 -19.60
CA ILE A 20 36.21 -18.92 -20.07
C ILE A 20 35.31 -18.36 -21.18
N PHE A 21 35.29 -17.05 -21.40
CA PHE A 21 34.47 -16.43 -22.44
C PHE A 21 35.23 -16.22 -23.78
N SER A 22 36.30 -16.99 -24.01
CA SER A 22 37.19 -16.86 -25.19
C SER A 22 37.14 -18.08 -26.12
N LEU A 23 36.03 -18.82 -26.15
CA LEU A 23 35.92 -20.01 -27.01
C LEU A 23 34.57 -20.15 -27.72
N PHE A 24 33.97 -19.02 -28.09
CA PHE A 24 33.01 -18.97 -29.20
C PHE A 24 33.27 -17.69 -30.01
N SER A 25 34.30 -17.72 -30.85
CA SER A 25 34.38 -16.83 -32.01
C SER A 25 33.35 -17.30 -33.02
N ILE A 26 32.13 -16.76 -32.93
CA ILE A 26 31.22 -16.72 -34.07
C ILE A 26 31.37 -15.34 -34.68
N ASP A 27 31.81 -15.30 -35.93
CA ASP A 27 31.90 -14.11 -36.76
C ASP A 27 30.48 -13.57 -37.00
N VAL A 28 30.02 -12.69 -36.10
CA VAL A 28 28.73 -12.00 -36.25
C VAL A 28 29.01 -10.61 -36.81
N PRO A 29 28.48 -10.26 -38.00
CA PRO A 29 28.74 -8.96 -38.63
C PRO A 29 28.29 -7.79 -37.72
N PRO A 30 28.97 -6.63 -37.74
CA PRO A 30 28.77 -5.52 -36.81
C PRO A 30 27.56 -4.65 -37.16
N THR A 31 26.39 -5.28 -37.31
CA THR A 31 25.08 -4.62 -37.42
C THR A 31 24.01 -5.58 -36.89
N ARG A 32 23.87 -5.74 -35.56
CA ARG A 32 22.87 -6.69 -35.01
C ARG A 32 22.50 -6.35 -33.55
N PHE A 33 21.23 -5.97 -33.35
CA PHE A 33 20.50 -5.77 -32.09
C PHE A 33 20.71 -4.43 -31.35
N TYR A 34 20.06 -3.37 -31.84
CA TYR A 34 19.67 -2.25 -30.97
C TYR A 34 18.48 -2.72 -30.13
N LEU A 35 18.70 -3.01 -28.86
CA LEU A 35 17.62 -3.34 -27.94
C LEU A 35 16.84 -2.06 -27.61
N PRO A 36 15.51 -2.03 -27.77
CA PRO A 36 14.70 -0.90 -27.33
C PRO A 36 14.96 -0.59 -25.85
N LEU A 37 14.96 0.69 -25.49
CA LEU A 37 15.37 1.12 -24.12
C LEU A 37 14.54 0.45 -23.02
N HIS A 38 13.23 0.27 -23.24
CA HIS A 38 12.37 -0.37 -22.25
C HIS A 38 12.73 -1.86 -22.03
N GLU A 39 13.14 -2.57 -23.08
CA GLU A 39 13.64 -3.95 -22.97
C GLU A 39 15.02 -3.98 -22.29
N ALA A 40 15.88 -2.99 -22.56
CA ALA A 40 17.17 -2.86 -21.88
C ALA A 40 17.00 -2.63 -20.37
N ILE A 41 16.04 -1.79 -19.97
CA ILE A 41 15.72 -1.57 -18.55
C ILE A 41 15.20 -2.86 -17.91
N VAL A 42 14.35 -3.62 -18.60
CA VAL A 42 13.86 -4.92 -18.09
C VAL A 42 15.02 -5.87 -17.82
N HIS A 43 15.96 -6.04 -18.75
CA HIS A 43 17.12 -6.90 -18.52
C HIS A 43 18.00 -6.41 -17.37
N GLU A 44 18.19 -5.11 -17.23
CA GLU A 44 18.97 -4.55 -16.13
C GLU A 44 18.29 -4.84 -14.77
N LEU A 45 16.96 -4.75 -14.70
CA LEU A 45 16.20 -5.13 -13.51
C LEU A 45 16.29 -6.65 -13.25
N GLU A 46 16.26 -7.48 -14.31
CA GLU A 46 16.38 -8.94 -14.21
C GLU A 46 17.75 -9.35 -13.65
N GLU A 47 18.83 -8.72 -14.12
CA GLU A 47 20.19 -8.93 -13.62
C GLU A 47 20.34 -8.60 -12.13
N ASN A 48 19.56 -7.63 -11.63
CA ASN A 48 19.55 -7.24 -10.22
C ASN A 48 18.53 -8.03 -9.37
N GLY A 49 17.72 -8.91 -9.98
CA GLY A 49 16.67 -9.68 -9.29
C GLY A 49 15.46 -8.85 -8.84
N TYR A 50 15.14 -7.77 -9.56
CA TYR A 50 14.08 -6.81 -9.22
C TYR A 50 12.74 -7.16 -9.89
N ASP A 51 12.25 -8.37 -9.61
CA ASP A 51 11.05 -8.95 -10.25
C ASP A 51 9.78 -8.10 -10.09
N GLU A 52 9.62 -7.44 -8.94
CA GLU A 52 8.45 -6.61 -8.66
C GLU A 52 8.44 -5.35 -9.53
N SER A 53 9.59 -4.68 -9.66
CA SER A 53 9.75 -3.54 -10.57
C SER A 53 9.61 -3.91 -12.04
N ILE A 54 10.04 -5.11 -12.45
CA ILE A 54 9.78 -5.61 -13.81
C ILE A 54 8.28 -5.74 -14.04
N GLY A 55 7.55 -6.27 -13.07
CA GLY A 55 6.09 -6.35 -13.09
C GLY A 55 5.44 -4.98 -13.30
N TYR A 56 5.80 -3.99 -12.49
CA TYR A 56 5.27 -2.62 -12.63
C TYR A 56 5.59 -2.01 -14.00
N LEU A 57 6.82 -2.15 -14.50
CA LEU A 57 7.20 -1.60 -15.81
C LEU A 57 6.38 -2.24 -16.94
N ARG A 58 6.26 -3.57 -16.93
CA ARG A 58 5.48 -4.30 -17.95
C ARG A 58 4.01 -3.93 -17.91
N GLU A 59 3.42 -3.79 -16.73
CA GLU A 59 2.03 -3.34 -16.56
C GLU A 59 1.83 -1.95 -17.19
N LEU A 60 2.71 -0.98 -16.88
CA LEU A 60 2.61 0.36 -17.45
C LEU A 60 2.68 0.37 -18.99
N LEU A 61 3.59 -0.43 -19.55
CA LEU A 61 3.75 -0.56 -21.01
C LEU A 61 2.54 -1.23 -21.66
N GLU A 62 1.98 -2.26 -21.03
CA GLU A 62 0.79 -2.96 -21.49
C GLU A 62 -0.43 -2.05 -21.50
N LEU A 63 -0.66 -1.31 -20.42
CA LEU A 63 -1.78 -0.37 -20.30
C LEU A 63 -1.74 0.73 -21.36
N ASP A 64 -0.56 1.26 -21.67
CA ASP A 64 -0.39 2.26 -22.73
C ASP A 64 -0.78 1.69 -24.10
N GLU A 65 -0.34 0.46 -24.41
CA GLU A 65 -0.68 -0.20 -25.66
C GLU A 65 -2.16 -0.59 -25.74
N GLU A 66 -2.76 -1.07 -24.66
CA GLU A 66 -4.18 -1.41 -24.59
C GLU A 66 -5.06 -0.19 -24.77
N ALA A 67 -4.77 0.91 -24.06
CA ALA A 67 -5.49 2.17 -24.18
C ALA A 67 -5.44 2.69 -25.62
N ARG A 68 -4.27 2.59 -26.26
CA ARG A 68 -4.08 3.01 -27.66
C ARG A 68 -4.85 2.12 -28.63
N LYS A 69 -4.75 0.80 -28.49
CA LYS A 69 -5.49 -0.18 -29.32
C LYS A 69 -6.99 0.00 -29.17
N GLY A 70 -7.49 0.21 -27.95
CA GLY A 70 -8.89 0.43 -27.65
C GLY A 70 -9.46 1.72 -28.24
N ALA A 71 -8.66 2.79 -28.29
CA ALA A 71 -9.07 4.04 -28.93
C ALA A 71 -9.09 3.94 -30.46
N GLY A 72 -8.17 3.17 -31.05
CA GLY A 72 -8.08 2.92 -32.48
C GLY A 72 -7.42 4.05 -33.29
N PRO A 73 -7.05 3.78 -34.56
CA PRO A 73 -6.33 4.72 -35.41
C PRO A 73 -7.07 6.03 -35.65
N GLY A 74 -6.34 7.15 -35.67
CA GLY A 74 -6.89 8.48 -35.96
C GLY A 74 -7.44 9.25 -34.75
N THR A 75 -7.59 8.60 -33.59
CA THR A 75 -7.99 9.26 -32.34
C THR A 75 -6.86 10.09 -31.73
N LEU A 76 -7.20 11.01 -30.82
CA LEU A 76 -6.20 11.78 -30.06
C LEU A 76 -5.28 10.87 -29.24
N ALA A 77 -5.81 9.81 -28.64
CA ALA A 77 -5.01 8.83 -27.89
C ALA A 77 -4.01 8.08 -28.80
N TRP A 78 -4.36 7.82 -30.07
CA TRP A 78 -3.44 7.23 -31.04
C TRP A 78 -2.27 8.15 -31.43
N LYS A 79 -2.49 9.47 -31.36
CA LYS A 79 -1.48 10.50 -31.67
C LYS A 79 -0.57 10.84 -30.49
N LYS A 80 -0.93 10.45 -29.27
CA LYS A 80 -0.11 10.70 -28.07
C LYS A 80 1.23 9.97 -28.14
N PRO A 81 2.29 10.52 -27.54
CA PRO A 81 3.57 9.84 -27.43
C PRO A 81 3.43 8.56 -26.61
N ARG A 82 4.04 7.48 -27.08
CA ARG A 82 4.04 6.19 -26.39
C ARG A 82 5.09 6.17 -25.30
N LEU A 83 4.78 5.52 -24.19
CA LEU A 83 5.69 5.42 -23.06
C LEU A 83 7.00 4.74 -23.47
N LYS A 84 6.92 3.66 -24.24
CA LYS A 84 8.09 2.88 -24.68
C LYS A 84 9.02 3.60 -25.65
N ASP A 85 8.52 4.66 -26.29
CA ASP A 85 9.25 5.48 -27.24
C ASP A 85 9.82 6.75 -26.56
N ASN A 86 9.36 7.07 -25.34
CA ASN A 86 9.84 8.23 -24.58
C ASN A 86 11.02 7.89 -23.67
N LYS A 87 12.23 8.22 -24.13
CA LYS A 87 13.48 8.02 -23.38
C LYS A 87 13.49 8.68 -22.00
N SER A 88 13.03 9.92 -21.90
CA SER A 88 13.08 10.68 -20.63
C SER A 88 12.18 10.07 -19.56
N ALA A 89 10.97 9.65 -19.95
CA ALA A 89 10.02 8.98 -19.09
C ALA A 89 10.55 7.62 -18.61
N LEU A 90 11.09 6.81 -19.54
CA LEU A 90 11.66 5.50 -19.22
C LEU A 90 12.83 5.60 -18.23
N LEU A 91 13.70 6.60 -18.38
CA LEU A 91 14.81 6.81 -17.45
C LEU A 91 14.33 7.23 -16.06
N HIS A 92 13.32 8.10 -15.95
CA HIS A 92 12.74 8.44 -14.65
C HIS A 92 12.08 7.24 -13.97
N LEU A 93 11.35 6.40 -14.73
CA LEU A 93 10.80 5.15 -14.21
C LEU A 93 11.90 4.22 -13.72
N LYS A 94 12.97 4.06 -14.50
CA LYS A 94 14.13 3.26 -14.09
C LYS A 94 14.69 3.76 -12.76
N GLU A 95 15.01 5.04 -12.65
CA GLU A 95 15.57 5.62 -11.41
C GLU A 95 14.64 5.41 -10.21
N GLY A 96 13.34 5.62 -10.40
CA GLY A 96 12.32 5.37 -9.38
C GLY A 96 12.26 3.92 -8.92
N PHE A 97 12.26 2.98 -9.86
CA PHE A 97 12.23 1.54 -9.57
C PHE A 97 13.50 1.06 -8.87
N PHE A 98 14.67 1.53 -9.31
CA PHE A 98 15.93 1.22 -8.61
C PHE A 98 15.93 1.76 -7.18
N ALA A 99 15.44 2.99 -6.96
CA ALA A 99 15.33 3.55 -5.61
C ALA A 99 14.35 2.74 -4.74
N PHE A 100 13.21 2.33 -5.29
CA PHE A 100 12.23 1.48 -4.61
C PHE A 100 12.84 0.13 -4.18
N GLU A 101 13.51 -0.58 -5.08
CA GLU A 101 14.07 -1.90 -4.79
C GLU A 101 15.24 -1.81 -3.81
N GLN A 102 16.07 -0.76 -3.90
CA GLN A 102 17.12 -0.51 -2.90
C GLN A 102 16.54 -0.27 -1.51
N ALA A 103 15.50 0.56 -1.39
CA ALA A 103 14.81 0.80 -0.13
C ALA A 103 14.14 -0.47 0.42
N LYS A 104 13.55 -1.29 -0.47
CA LYS A 104 12.96 -2.57 -0.12
C LYS A 104 13.98 -3.56 0.42
N ASN A 105 15.14 -3.68 -0.24
CA ASN A 105 16.24 -4.52 0.21
C ASN A 105 16.81 -4.05 1.56
N ALA A 106 16.73 -2.75 1.86
CA ALA A 106 17.07 -2.18 3.16
C ALA A 106 15.96 -2.33 4.22
N GLY A 107 14.75 -2.78 3.85
CA GLY A 107 13.59 -2.87 4.73
C GLY A 107 12.94 -1.52 5.10
N ASP A 108 13.33 -0.44 4.42
CA ASP A 108 12.84 0.93 4.65
C ASP A 108 11.56 1.19 3.84
N SER A 109 10.43 0.96 4.49
CA SER A 109 9.12 1.18 3.87
C SER A 109 8.83 2.63 3.52
N VAL A 110 9.41 3.60 4.25
CA VAL A 110 9.17 5.02 3.97
C VAL A 110 9.87 5.40 2.67
N SER A 111 11.14 5.03 2.54
CA SER A 111 11.89 5.28 1.30
C SER A 111 11.31 4.51 0.11
N MET A 112 10.75 3.31 0.31
CA MET A 112 10.00 2.59 -0.72
C MET A 112 8.80 3.41 -1.22
N THR A 113 7.94 3.88 -0.31
CA THR A 113 6.77 4.69 -0.68
C THR A 113 7.19 6.01 -1.30
N MET A 114 8.23 6.66 -0.76
CA MET A 114 8.76 7.92 -1.28
C MET A 114 9.35 7.79 -2.68
N ALA A 115 9.98 6.66 -3.02
CA ALA A 115 10.48 6.42 -4.38
C ALA A 115 9.34 6.51 -5.41
N PHE A 116 8.19 5.88 -5.13
CA PHE A 116 7.01 6.00 -6.00
C PHE A 116 6.42 7.41 -6.01
N LEU A 117 6.30 8.07 -4.86
CA LEU A 117 5.74 9.43 -4.78
C LEU A 117 6.60 10.46 -5.51
N HIS A 118 7.93 10.39 -5.37
CA HIS A 118 8.86 11.27 -6.05
C HIS A 118 8.79 11.07 -7.56
N THR A 119 8.77 9.81 -8.01
CA THR A 119 8.62 9.47 -9.43
C THR A 119 7.26 9.91 -9.97
N ALA A 120 6.17 9.74 -9.22
CA ALA A 120 4.85 10.21 -9.63
C ALA A 120 4.83 11.74 -9.79
N THR A 121 5.45 12.45 -8.86
CA THR A 121 5.52 13.92 -8.88
C THR A 121 6.34 14.44 -10.07
N SER A 122 7.43 13.77 -10.43
CA SER A 122 8.18 14.16 -11.65
C SER A 122 7.29 14.05 -12.90
N PHE A 123 6.54 12.95 -13.04
CA PHE A 123 5.58 12.78 -14.14
C PHE A 123 4.45 13.82 -14.15
N GLN A 124 3.98 14.29 -12.99
CA GLN A 124 3.02 15.40 -12.93
C GLN A 124 3.59 16.70 -13.53
N THR A 125 4.89 16.94 -13.34
CA THR A 125 5.57 18.15 -13.82
C THR A 125 6.02 18.09 -15.28
N MET A 126 6.04 16.91 -15.92
CA MET A 126 6.49 16.76 -17.31
C MET A 126 5.47 17.29 -18.33
N ALA A 127 4.27 16.69 -18.39
CA ALA A 127 3.17 17.10 -19.26
C ALA A 127 1.87 16.38 -18.85
N CYS A 128 0.70 16.95 -19.17
CA CYS A 128 -0.60 16.36 -18.83
C CYS A 128 -0.82 14.96 -19.45
N GLU A 129 -0.10 14.65 -20.54
CA GLU A 129 -0.13 13.35 -21.21
C GLU A 129 0.36 12.21 -20.32
N TRP A 130 1.18 12.51 -19.30
CA TRP A 130 1.77 11.53 -18.39
C TRP A 130 1.06 11.43 -17.03
N TRP A 131 -0.01 12.19 -16.81
CA TRP A 131 -0.75 12.15 -15.54
C TRP A 131 -1.29 10.76 -15.20
N TRP A 132 -1.57 9.92 -16.21
CA TRP A 132 -1.99 8.54 -15.98
C TRP A 132 -0.86 7.67 -15.39
N VAL A 133 0.41 7.91 -15.77
CA VAL A 133 1.57 7.23 -15.19
C VAL A 133 1.72 7.66 -13.74
N ALA A 134 1.63 8.98 -13.48
CA ALA A 134 1.64 9.51 -12.12
C ALA A 134 0.53 8.88 -11.27
N GLU A 135 -0.70 8.79 -11.77
CA GLU A 135 -1.82 8.13 -11.09
C GLU A 135 -1.48 6.68 -10.72
N ARG A 136 -0.91 5.89 -11.65
CA ARG A 136 -0.52 4.51 -11.38
C ARG A 136 0.56 4.41 -10.30
N LEU A 137 1.56 5.28 -10.36
CA LEU A 137 2.62 5.33 -9.34
C LEU A 137 2.06 5.74 -7.96
N TYR A 138 1.09 6.66 -7.90
CA TYR A 138 0.41 6.98 -6.63
C TYR A 138 -0.35 5.78 -6.07
N ARG A 139 -1.03 5.01 -6.92
CA ARG A 139 -1.71 3.79 -6.50
C ARG A 139 -0.72 2.76 -5.95
N SER A 140 0.41 2.54 -6.63
CA SER A 140 1.47 1.66 -6.12
C SER A 140 2.06 2.15 -4.79
N ALA A 141 2.24 3.46 -4.63
CA ALA A 141 2.70 4.05 -3.36
C ALA A 141 1.72 3.74 -2.21
N ILE A 142 0.42 3.90 -2.46
CA ILE A 142 -0.63 3.58 -1.49
C ILE A 142 -0.61 2.08 -1.18
N THR A 143 -0.65 1.21 -2.18
CA THR A 143 -0.62 -0.25 -1.96
C THR A 143 0.61 -0.70 -1.17
N ASN A 144 1.78 -0.10 -1.40
CA ASN A 144 2.97 -0.40 -0.61
C ASN A 144 2.87 0.12 0.84
N ALA A 145 2.28 1.30 1.06
CA ALA A 145 1.99 1.79 2.41
C ALA A 145 0.91 0.94 3.12
N GLU A 146 -0.03 0.36 2.38
CA GLU A 146 -1.06 -0.56 2.88
C GLU A 146 -0.48 -1.90 3.35
N ARG A 147 0.64 -2.38 2.76
CA ARG A 147 1.27 -3.66 3.12
C ARG A 147 1.95 -3.68 4.49
N ARG A 148 2.31 -2.53 5.06
CA ARG A 148 3.00 -2.42 6.38
C ARG A 148 2.43 -1.29 7.23
N PRO A 149 1.17 -1.39 7.68
CA PRO A 149 0.50 -0.31 8.40
C PRO A 149 1.14 -0.01 9.77
N ASP A 150 1.78 -1.00 10.38
CA ASP A 150 2.54 -0.92 11.62
C ASP A 150 3.72 0.06 11.55
N VAL A 151 4.40 0.11 10.40
CA VAL A 151 5.51 1.04 10.17
C VAL A 151 5.02 2.31 9.48
N ALA A 152 4.13 2.21 8.49
CA ALA A 152 3.71 3.35 7.70
C ALA A 152 2.91 4.39 8.50
N THR A 153 1.97 3.96 9.35
CA THR A 153 1.10 4.85 10.14
C THR A 153 1.89 5.85 11.01
N PRO A 154 2.82 5.43 11.89
CA PRO A 154 3.55 6.38 12.74
C PRO A 154 4.47 7.32 11.96
N HIS A 155 5.03 6.87 10.83
CA HIS A 155 5.89 7.71 9.99
C HIS A 155 5.10 8.75 9.19
N LEU A 156 3.90 8.40 8.71
CA LEU A 156 3.00 9.32 8.03
C LEU A 156 2.43 10.37 8.99
N GLU A 157 2.15 9.99 10.23
CA GLU A 157 1.76 10.92 11.30
C GLU A 157 2.89 11.90 11.61
N LYS A 158 4.12 11.40 11.78
CA LYS A 158 5.31 12.25 11.96
C LYS A 158 5.56 13.16 10.77
N SER A 159 5.32 12.69 9.55
CA SER A 159 5.46 13.50 8.33
C SER A 159 4.40 14.61 8.27
N PHE A 160 3.16 14.31 8.68
CA PHE A 160 2.10 15.31 8.81
C PHE A 160 2.50 16.45 9.76
N ASP A 161 3.05 16.12 10.92
CA ASP A 161 3.50 17.11 11.91
C ASP A 161 4.61 18.00 11.32
N LEU A 162 5.64 17.39 10.73
CA LEU A 162 6.76 18.11 10.10
C LEU A 162 6.30 19.01 8.94
N TYR A 163 5.38 18.54 8.09
CA TYR A 163 4.86 19.35 6.99
C TYR A 163 4.03 20.54 7.48
N ASN A 164 3.30 20.39 8.59
CA ASN A 164 2.60 21.52 9.20
C ASN A 164 3.57 22.55 9.78
N GLU A 165 4.64 22.10 10.45
CA GLU A 165 5.68 22.97 11.00
C GLU A 165 6.40 23.77 9.89
N LEU A 166 6.62 23.14 8.73
CA LEU A 166 7.25 23.77 7.56
C LEU A 166 6.29 24.62 6.70
N GLY A 167 5.00 24.69 7.04
CA GLY A 167 3.99 25.40 6.25
C GLY A 167 3.61 24.73 4.93
N LEU A 168 3.98 23.46 4.74
CA LEU A 168 3.70 22.64 3.55
C LEU A 168 2.32 21.96 3.65
N TYR A 169 1.26 22.76 3.77
CA TYR A 169 -0.09 22.26 4.09
C TYR A 169 -0.67 21.28 3.07
N GLY A 170 -0.28 21.39 1.79
CA GLY A 170 -0.68 20.45 0.74
C GLY A 170 -0.15 19.04 1.01
N GLU A 171 1.14 18.94 1.39
CA GLU A 171 1.80 17.66 1.71
C GLU A 171 1.34 17.13 3.07
N ALA A 172 1.10 18.01 4.04
CA ALA A 172 0.48 17.64 5.30
C ALA A 172 -0.88 16.96 5.07
N ASN A 173 -1.76 17.56 4.26
CA ASN A 173 -3.06 16.96 3.99
C ASN A 173 -2.96 15.60 3.30
N LYS A 174 -2.00 15.41 2.38
CA LYS A 174 -1.71 14.11 1.77
C LYS A 174 -1.25 13.08 2.80
N ALA A 175 -0.26 13.43 3.63
CA ALA A 175 0.25 12.56 4.69
C ALA A 175 -0.87 12.11 5.65
N ARG A 176 -1.75 13.05 6.04
CA ARG A 176 -2.92 12.77 6.89
C ARG A 176 -3.88 11.77 6.25
N ILE A 177 -4.20 11.93 4.96
CA ILE A 177 -5.10 11.02 4.24
C ILE A 177 -4.51 9.61 4.20
N ILE A 178 -3.23 9.49 3.84
CA ILE A 178 -2.55 8.19 3.74
C ILE A 178 -2.41 7.54 5.13
N ALA A 179 -2.10 8.32 6.18
CA ALA A 179 -2.07 7.81 7.55
C ALA A 179 -3.44 7.22 7.96
N GLY A 180 -4.53 7.90 7.61
CA GLY A 180 -5.89 7.40 7.86
C GLY A 180 -6.19 6.08 7.16
N VAL A 181 -5.80 5.94 5.88
CA VAL A 181 -5.95 4.69 5.11
C VAL A 181 -5.10 3.57 5.74
N SER A 182 -3.83 3.84 6.04
CA SER A 182 -2.90 2.89 6.64
C SER A 182 -3.40 2.37 7.99
N ARG A 183 -3.90 3.26 8.85
CA ARG A 183 -4.49 2.91 10.15
C ARG A 183 -5.75 2.04 10.00
N GLY A 184 -6.58 2.32 9.00
CA GLY A 184 -7.75 1.51 8.65
C GLY A 184 -7.38 0.10 8.25
N GLN A 185 -6.31 -0.06 7.46
CA GLN A 185 -5.80 -1.39 7.06
C GLN A 185 -5.28 -2.19 8.26
N GLY A 186 -4.53 -1.58 9.18
CA GLY A 186 -4.09 -2.28 10.41
C GLY A 186 -5.25 -2.76 11.32
N SER A 187 -6.47 -2.35 11.02
CA SER A 187 -7.68 -2.61 11.80
C SER A 187 -8.70 -3.47 11.06
N ILE A 188 -8.51 -3.75 9.76
CA ILE A 188 -9.51 -4.41 8.91
C ILE A 188 -9.77 -5.85 9.34
N ASP A 189 -8.72 -6.57 9.73
CA ASP A 189 -8.84 -7.97 10.18
C ASP A 189 -9.64 -8.07 11.49
N LYS A 190 -9.45 -7.10 12.41
CA LYS A 190 -10.23 -6.99 13.65
C LYS A 190 -11.71 -6.74 13.34
N TYR A 191 -12.01 -5.94 12.33
CA TYR A 191 -13.39 -5.71 11.88
C TYR A 191 -14.00 -6.98 11.25
N ILE A 192 -13.26 -7.69 10.39
CA ILE A 192 -13.72 -8.94 9.77
C ILE A 192 -14.00 -10.00 10.84
N ASP A 193 -13.11 -10.15 11.82
CA ASP A 193 -13.30 -11.05 12.97
C ASP A 193 -14.53 -10.65 13.80
N LEU A 194 -14.71 -9.35 14.08
CA LEU A 194 -15.89 -8.85 14.78
C LEU A 194 -17.20 -9.19 14.04
N VAL A 195 -17.24 -9.00 12.72
CA VAL A 195 -18.40 -9.34 11.88
C VAL A 195 -18.67 -10.85 11.90
N ARG A 196 -17.64 -11.69 11.81
CA ARG A 196 -17.78 -13.15 11.90
C ARG A 196 -18.36 -13.59 13.24
N ARG A 197 -17.89 -12.99 14.35
CA ARG A 197 -18.40 -13.28 15.70
C ARG A 197 -19.86 -12.85 15.90
N CYS A 198 -20.35 -11.87 15.15
CA CYS A 198 -21.78 -11.50 15.19
C CYS A 198 -22.67 -12.64 14.66
N GLY A 199 -22.16 -13.51 13.78
CA GLY A 199 -22.88 -14.65 13.21
C GLY A 199 -22.87 -15.91 14.06
N THR A 200 -22.21 -15.92 15.22
CA THR A 200 -22.12 -17.10 16.11
C THR A 200 -23.14 -17.03 17.26
N ALA A 201 -23.44 -18.18 17.87
CA ALA A 201 -24.40 -18.29 18.98
C ALA A 201 -24.05 -17.46 20.22
N VAL A 202 -22.80 -16.98 20.35
CA VAL A 202 -22.30 -16.14 21.46
C VAL A 202 -22.12 -14.66 21.02
N GLY A 203 -22.66 -14.28 19.86
CA GLY A 203 -22.39 -13.03 19.17
C GLY A 203 -22.97 -11.75 19.80
N SER A 204 -23.73 -11.83 20.88
CA SER A 204 -24.41 -10.66 21.49
C SER A 204 -23.44 -9.52 21.85
N LYS A 205 -22.25 -9.85 22.40
CA LYS A 205 -21.20 -8.87 22.71
C LYS A 205 -20.58 -8.26 21.45
N ALA A 206 -20.36 -9.06 20.40
CA ALA A 206 -19.82 -8.59 19.12
C ALA A 206 -20.79 -7.66 18.40
N ILE A 207 -22.09 -7.99 18.40
CA ILE A 207 -23.16 -7.16 17.82
C ILE A 207 -23.24 -5.82 18.56
N SER A 208 -23.20 -5.83 19.90
CA SER A 208 -23.19 -4.61 20.70
C SER A 208 -21.99 -3.72 20.36
N THR A 209 -20.78 -4.28 20.30
CA THR A 209 -19.56 -3.56 19.92
C THR A 209 -19.66 -2.98 18.50
N LEU A 210 -20.19 -3.73 17.53
CA LEU A 210 -20.39 -3.27 16.15
C LEU A 210 -21.41 -2.12 16.09
N CYS A 211 -22.52 -2.23 16.82
CA CYS A 211 -23.53 -1.18 16.93
C CYS A 211 -22.96 0.09 17.59
N GLN A 212 -22.14 -0.06 18.63
CA GLN A 212 -21.47 1.06 19.29
C GLN A 212 -20.49 1.76 18.34
N TRP A 213 -19.71 1.02 17.57
CA TRP A 213 -18.84 1.61 16.55
C TRP A 213 -19.64 2.31 15.45
N LYS A 214 -20.70 1.68 14.92
CA LYS A 214 -21.52 2.24 13.84
C LYS A 214 -22.24 3.52 14.27
N ASN A 215 -22.83 3.53 15.46
CA ASN A 215 -23.72 4.60 15.91
C ASN A 215 -22.99 5.69 16.70
N ARG A 216 -21.94 5.34 17.44
CA ARG A 216 -21.24 6.25 18.37
C ARG A 216 -19.77 6.44 18.03
N ARG A 217 -19.25 5.76 16.99
CA ARG A 217 -17.83 5.74 16.62
C ARG A 217 -16.91 5.31 17.76
N ASN A 218 -17.42 4.54 18.72
CA ASN A 218 -16.63 3.97 19.80
C ASN A 218 -15.53 3.08 19.23
N THR A 219 -14.30 3.29 19.72
CA THR A 219 -13.12 2.56 19.25
C THR A 219 -13.18 1.12 19.77
N PHE A 220 -13.08 0.15 18.85
CA PHE A 220 -13.00 -1.28 19.21
C PHE A 220 -11.65 -1.90 18.81
N PHE A 221 -10.75 -1.09 18.27
CA PHE A 221 -9.46 -1.53 17.70
C PHE A 221 -8.29 -1.44 18.69
N THR A 222 -8.52 -0.87 19.88
CA THR A 222 -7.52 -0.76 20.95
C THR A 222 -7.27 -2.13 21.59
N GLU A 223 -5.99 -2.41 21.82
CA GLU A 223 -5.41 -3.70 22.19
C GLU A 223 -6.26 -4.61 23.08
N THR A 224 -6.39 -5.86 22.65
CA THR A 224 -6.84 -7.00 23.46
C THR A 224 -5.83 -7.20 24.61
N LYS A 225 -6.14 -6.71 25.81
CA LYS A 225 -5.71 -7.44 27.00
C LYS A 225 -6.45 -8.78 26.95
N LEU A 226 -5.69 -9.86 26.81
CA LEU A 226 -6.14 -11.18 27.25
C LEU A 226 -6.49 -11.05 28.73
N CYS A 227 -7.77 -10.95 29.05
CA CYS A 227 -8.23 -11.38 30.37
C CYS A 227 -8.22 -12.91 30.31
N THR A 228 -7.12 -13.51 30.76
CA THR A 228 -7.19 -14.81 31.41
C THR A 228 -8.07 -14.62 32.64
N GLU A 229 -9.35 -14.97 32.51
CA GLU A 229 -10.22 -15.22 33.66
C GLU A 229 -9.95 -16.65 34.10
N ASP A 230 -8.83 -16.83 34.82
CA ASP A 230 -8.67 -17.92 35.77
C ASP A 230 -8.77 -17.29 37.15
N SER A 231 -9.89 -17.52 37.83
CA SER A 231 -9.96 -17.98 39.22
C SER A 231 -11.35 -17.71 39.77
N GLU A 232 -12.12 -18.80 39.88
CA GLU A 232 -13.14 -18.95 40.90
C GLU A 232 -12.50 -18.68 42.26
N ASP A 233 -12.93 -17.63 42.96
CA ASP A 233 -12.83 -17.56 44.41
C ASP A 233 -14.24 -17.42 44.95
N LEU A 234 -14.75 -18.56 45.41
CA LEU A 234 -15.87 -18.67 46.33
C LEU A 234 -15.39 -18.16 47.69
N ASP A 235 -15.96 -17.06 48.17
CA ASP A 235 -16.11 -16.82 49.61
C ASP A 235 -17.41 -16.06 49.83
N GLY A 236 -18.32 -16.70 50.55
CA GLY A 236 -19.67 -16.23 50.78
C GLY A 236 -19.78 -15.24 51.94
N GLU A 237 -20.86 -14.48 51.93
CA GLU A 237 -21.59 -14.20 53.16
C GLU A 237 -23.09 -14.05 52.87
N HIS A 238 -23.85 -14.72 53.75
CA HIS A 238 -25.30 -14.79 53.91
C HIS A 238 -25.89 -13.34 54.07
N ILE A 239 -27.17 -13.03 53.85
CA ILE A 239 -28.31 -13.28 54.77
C ILE A 239 -29.66 -13.00 54.03
N ASP A 240 -30.63 -13.89 54.27
CA ASP A 240 -32.11 -13.88 54.23
C ASP A 240 -32.99 -13.40 53.05
N GLU A 241 -33.69 -14.41 52.52
CA GLU A 241 -35.16 -14.57 52.39
C GLU A 241 -36.09 -13.36 52.58
N THR A 242 -36.96 -13.10 51.59
CA THR A 242 -38.40 -13.41 51.68
C THR A 242 -39.20 -12.79 50.52
N MET A 243 -39.79 -13.70 49.73
CA MET A 243 -41.07 -13.69 48.99
C MET A 243 -41.63 -12.42 48.30
N SER A 244 -41.98 -12.66 47.03
CA SER A 244 -43.30 -12.38 46.42
C SER A 244 -43.63 -10.95 46.00
N SER A 245 -43.51 -10.66 44.70
CA SER A 245 -44.64 -10.68 43.74
C SER A 245 -44.31 -9.89 42.48
N ALA A 246 -44.64 -10.48 41.34
CA ALA A 246 -44.70 -9.80 40.04
C ALA A 246 -45.78 -8.70 40.04
N PRO A 247 -45.73 -7.77 39.08
CA PRO A 247 -46.67 -7.99 37.97
C PRO A 247 -46.12 -7.66 36.57
N SER A 248 -46.86 -8.26 35.64
CA SER A 248 -46.72 -8.34 34.20
C SER A 248 -46.95 -7.04 33.42
N VAL A 249 -46.22 -6.96 32.31
CA VAL A 249 -46.68 -6.68 30.93
C VAL A 249 -47.63 -5.50 30.67
N THR A 250 -47.04 -4.57 29.93
CA THR A 250 -47.56 -3.58 28.98
C THR A 250 -48.84 -3.98 28.23
N THR A 251 -49.83 -3.08 28.18
CA THR A 251 -50.72 -2.93 27.02
C THR A 251 -51.16 -1.47 26.96
N ILE A 252 -50.72 -0.74 25.93
CA ILE A 252 -51.47 0.41 25.43
C ILE A 252 -51.61 0.22 23.91
N THR A 253 -52.85 -0.04 23.54
CA THR A 253 -53.43 -0.12 22.21
C THR A 253 -53.30 1.20 21.44
N ALA A 254 -53.20 1.05 20.13
CA ALA A 254 -53.22 2.13 19.15
C ALA A 254 -54.55 2.91 19.16
N ASP A 255 -54.46 4.22 18.99
CA ASP A 255 -55.55 5.05 18.46
C ASP A 255 -55.02 5.92 17.32
N VAL A 256 -55.71 5.85 16.18
CA VAL A 256 -55.47 6.58 14.93
C VAL A 256 -56.71 7.43 14.64
N ALA A 257 -56.45 8.59 14.02
CA ALA A 257 -57.37 9.54 13.38
C ALA A 257 -58.05 10.52 14.36
N LYS A 258 -58.25 11.81 14.05
CA LYS A 258 -58.29 12.56 12.77
C LYS A 258 -58.28 14.05 13.17
N SER A 259 -57.61 14.93 12.44
CA SER A 259 -57.99 16.35 12.46
C SER A 259 -57.95 16.91 11.04
N ASN A 260 -59.13 17.29 10.59
CA ASN A 260 -59.45 17.87 9.31
C ASN A 260 -58.79 19.24 9.12
N ILE A 261 -58.38 19.48 7.88
CA ILE A 261 -58.21 20.79 7.27
C ILE A 261 -59.61 21.22 6.82
N ASP A 262 -60.03 22.44 7.15
CA ASP A 262 -60.72 23.35 6.21
C ASP A 262 -60.93 24.75 6.81
N ASN A 263 -60.67 25.74 5.96
CA ASN A 263 -60.72 27.22 6.07
C ASN A 263 -59.60 27.96 6.82
#